data_AF-A0A659QUQ9-F1
#
_entry.id   AF-A0A659QUQ9-F1
#
_cell.length_a   1.000
_cell.length_b   1.000
_cell.length_c   1.000
_cell.angle_alpha   90.00
_cell.angle_beta   90.00
_cell.angle_gamma   90.00
#
_symmetry.space_group_name_H-M   'P 1'
#
loop_
_entity.id
_entity.type
_entity.pdbx_description
1 polymer ?
#
loop_
_entity_poly.entity_id
_entity_poly.type
_entity_poly.pdbx_seq_one_letter_code
_entity_poly.pdbx_strand_id
1 'polypeptide(L)'
;MRYDISRDAICYGFFMRLLKRVIVVVLLGVILFMVRDDIRYVYQLILKYGDKPSALALSSYKAVIQQKPVAGVKSNLSGLTYSAEDRMLFAVINNPPELVWLTTEGQLVGRMPLQGIHDPESIAWSGGNQFQIGSEKDGAVYKTQVDIQRGAMQIISMVKLEGYDKAKNKGLEGTAWDAKNERLYAAKERKPIMI
;
A
#
# COMPACT_ATOMS: atom_id res chain seq x y z
N MET A 1 43.44 48.20 35.54
CA MET A 1 43.28 46.91 34.87
C MET A 1 41.93 46.93 34.16
N ARG A 2 41.87 47.35 32.88
CA ARG A 2 40.62 47.40 32.10
C ARG A 2 40.45 46.04 31.43
N TYR A 3 39.47 45.26 31.87
CA TYR A 3 39.06 44.02 31.20
C TYR A 3 38.54 44.39 29.81
N ASP A 4 39.12 43.83 28.75
CA ASP A 4 38.79 44.12 27.35
C ASP A 4 37.54 43.32 26.92
N ILE A 5 36.38 43.75 27.43
CA ILE A 5 35.05 43.17 27.16
C ILE A 5 34.73 43.15 25.64
N SER A 6 35.40 44.00 24.85
CA SER A 6 35.19 44.11 23.40
C SER A 6 35.69 42.88 22.64
N ARG A 7 36.85 42.34 23.02
CA ARG A 7 37.43 41.16 22.35
C ARG A 7 36.62 39.89 22.60
N ASP A 8 36.11 39.72 23.82
CA ASP A 8 35.30 38.55 24.19
C ASP A 8 33.95 38.55 23.47
N ALA A 9 33.31 39.71 23.29
CA ALA A 9 32.07 39.85 22.54
C ALA A 9 32.24 39.55 21.04
N ILE A 10 33.38 39.95 20.45
CA ILE A 10 33.70 39.68 19.03
C ILE A 10 34.00 38.19 18.82
N CYS A 11 34.79 37.57 19.71
CA CYS A 11 35.06 36.13 19.68
C CYS A 11 33.80 35.29 19.87
N TYR A 12 32.93 35.67 20.81
CA TYR A 12 31.65 35.00 21.04
C TYR A 12 30.70 35.16 19.83
N GLY A 13 30.64 36.35 19.23
CA GLY A 13 29.85 36.60 18.02
C GLY A 13 30.33 35.78 16.81
N PHE A 14 31.64 35.62 16.64
CA PHE A 14 32.23 34.77 15.60
C PHE A 14 31.94 33.28 15.86
N PHE A 15 32.15 32.81 17.08
CA PHE A 15 31.85 31.43 17.49
C PHE A 15 30.37 31.07 17.29
N MET A 16 29.45 31.94 17.68
CA MET A 16 28.01 31.72 17.50
C MET A 16 27.61 31.71 16.01
N ARG A 17 28.27 32.49 15.15
CA ARG A 17 28.07 32.43 13.69
C ARG A 17 28.58 31.12 13.11
N LEU A 18 29.74 30.63 13.57
CA LEU A 18 30.30 29.35 13.15
C LEU A 18 29.41 28.18 13.60
N LEU A 19 28.97 28.18 14.87
CA LEU A 19 28.10 27.16 15.44
C LEU A 19 26.78 27.05 14.67
N LYS A 20 26.13 28.18 14.34
CA LYS A 20 24.91 28.18 13.52
C LYS A 20 25.14 27.55 12.15
N ARG A 21 26.27 27.83 11.50
CA ARG A 21 26.61 27.21 10.20
C ARG A 21 26.79 25.71 10.32
N VAL A 22 27.47 25.24 11.35
CA VAL A 22 27.62 23.79 11.61
C VAL A 22 26.27 23.13 11.82
N ILE A 23 25.39 23.72 12.64
CA ILE A 23 24.03 23.19 12.87
C ILE A 23 23.25 23.08 11.55
N VAL A 24 23.29 24.12 10.71
CA VAL A 24 22.61 24.09 9.40
C VAL A 24 23.16 22.99 8.50
N VAL A 25 24.48 22.79 8.46
CA VAL A 25 25.11 21.73 7.67
C VAL A 25 24.71 20.34 8.18
N VAL A 26 24.68 20.15 9.50
CA VAL A 26 24.24 18.88 10.10
C VAL A 26 22.77 18.61 9.78
N LEU A 27 21.89 19.60 9.93
CA LEU A 27 20.47 19.46 9.60
C LEU A 27 20.25 19.15 8.13
N LEU A 28 20.96 19.82 7.22
CA LEU A 28 20.94 19.49 5.79
C LEU A 28 21.43 18.06 5.53
N GLY A 29 22.50 17.63 6.20
CA GLY A 29 23.00 16.25 6.12
C GLY A 29 21.98 15.22 6.59
N VAL A 30 21.27 15.48 7.69
CA VAL A 30 20.20 14.63 8.20
C VAL A 30 19.03 14.59 7.23
N ILE A 31 18.58 15.74 6.70
CA ILE A 31 17.50 15.79 5.71
C ILE A 31 17.88 14.98 4.47
N LEU A 32 19.08 15.21 3.91
CA LEU A 32 19.58 14.47 2.75
C LEU A 32 19.67 12.97 3.01
N PHE A 33 20.12 12.56 4.20
CA PHE A 33 20.14 11.15 4.60
C PHE A 33 18.72 10.57 4.65
N MET A 34 17.75 11.31 5.21
CA MET A 34 16.35 10.88 5.29
C MET A 34 15.69 10.74 3.91
N VAL A 35 16.01 11.61 2.94
CA VAL A 35 15.42 11.57 1.58
C VAL A 35 16.24 10.78 0.56
N ARG A 36 17.42 10.24 0.95
CA ARG A 36 18.38 9.63 0.01
C ARG A 36 17.75 8.48 -0.79
N ASP A 37 17.04 7.60 -0.10
CA ASP A 37 16.48 6.40 -0.72
C ASP A 37 15.29 6.73 -1.63
N ASP A 38 14.49 7.76 -1.27
CA ASP A 38 13.41 8.29 -2.12
C ASP A 38 13.98 8.90 -3.42
N ILE A 39 15.05 9.71 -3.31
CA ILE A 39 15.74 10.28 -4.48
C ILE A 39 16.28 9.17 -5.38
N ARG A 40 16.95 8.17 -4.78
CA ARG A 40 17.51 7.04 -5.52
C ARG A 40 16.42 6.26 -6.27
N TYR A 41 15.28 6.05 -5.62
CA TYR A 41 14.13 5.37 -6.20
C TYR A 41 13.54 6.14 -7.39
N VAL A 42 13.27 7.43 -7.22
CA VAL A 42 12.76 8.29 -8.31
C VAL A 42 13.74 8.32 -9.49
N TYR A 43 15.03 8.38 -9.22
CA TYR A 43 16.06 8.35 -10.26
C TYR A 43 16.07 7.02 -11.03
N GLN A 44 15.94 5.89 -10.33
CA GLN A 44 15.84 4.57 -10.96
C GLN A 44 14.57 4.41 -11.81
N LEU A 45 13.43 4.95 -11.35
CA LEU A 45 12.19 4.99 -12.14
C LEU A 45 12.38 5.78 -13.44
N ILE A 46 12.98 6.96 -13.38
CA ILE A 46 13.24 7.81 -14.55
C ILE A 46 14.14 7.08 -15.56
N LEU A 47 15.22 6.44 -15.08
CA LEU A 47 16.13 5.68 -15.94
C LEU A 47 15.46 4.45 -16.58
N LYS A 48 14.59 3.76 -15.84
CA LYS A 48 13.95 2.51 -16.31
C LYS A 48 12.83 2.77 -17.30
N TYR A 49 12.03 3.82 -17.09
CA TYR A 49 10.80 4.04 -17.86
C TYR A 49 10.90 5.18 -18.87
N GLY A 50 11.98 5.98 -18.89
CA GLY A 50 12.24 7.02 -19.90
C GLY A 50 11.28 8.22 -19.86
N ASP A 51 10.08 8.04 -19.33
CA ASP A 51 9.11 9.08 -19.07
C ASP A 51 9.36 9.70 -17.69
N LYS A 52 9.48 11.03 -17.68
CA LYS A 52 9.23 11.78 -16.45
C LYS A 52 7.76 11.50 -16.09
N PRO A 53 7.45 10.88 -14.94
CA PRO A 53 6.06 10.70 -14.56
C PRO A 53 5.43 12.09 -14.45
N SER A 54 4.57 12.45 -15.41
CA SER A 54 3.69 13.60 -15.23
C SER A 54 2.89 13.30 -13.98
N ALA A 55 2.93 14.19 -12.99
CA ALA A 55 2.12 14.02 -11.80
C ALA A 55 0.69 13.72 -12.26
N LEU A 56 0.17 12.53 -11.93
CA LEU A 56 -1.24 12.25 -12.11
C LEU A 56 -1.98 13.42 -11.46
N ALA A 57 -2.84 14.11 -12.21
CA ALA A 57 -3.57 15.29 -11.75
C ALA A 57 -4.67 14.88 -10.76
N LEU A 58 -4.33 14.10 -9.74
CA LEU A 58 -5.21 13.53 -8.72
C LEU A 58 -5.91 14.64 -7.91
N SER A 59 -5.33 15.83 -7.84
CA SER A 59 -5.97 17.00 -7.23
C SER A 59 -7.26 17.42 -7.95
N SER A 60 -7.40 17.08 -9.24
CA SER A 60 -8.60 17.33 -10.03
C SER A 60 -9.54 16.12 -10.11
N TYR A 61 -9.11 14.94 -9.64
CA TYR A 61 -9.93 13.74 -9.65
C TYR A 61 -11.14 13.93 -8.73
N LYS A 62 -12.33 13.71 -9.29
CA LYS A 62 -13.58 13.66 -8.55
C LYS A 62 -14.21 12.30 -8.78
N ALA A 63 -14.47 11.57 -7.69
CA ALA A 63 -15.23 10.35 -7.79
C ALA A 63 -16.63 10.66 -8.30
N VAL A 64 -17.11 9.89 -9.28
CA VAL A 64 -18.51 9.98 -9.74
C VAL A 64 -19.46 9.55 -8.61
N ILE A 65 -19.05 8.54 -7.84
CA ILE A 65 -19.74 8.05 -6.65
C ILE A 65 -18.76 8.16 -5.48
N GLN A 66 -19.04 9.08 -4.56
CA GLN A 66 -18.22 9.30 -3.37
C GLN A 66 -18.83 8.57 -2.16
N GLN A 67 -18.03 7.74 -1.48
CA GLN A 67 -18.37 7.15 -0.18
C GLN A 67 -19.75 6.48 -0.11
N LYS A 68 -20.20 5.81 -1.19
CA LYS A 68 -21.47 5.09 -1.19
C LYS A 68 -21.45 4.01 -0.10
N PRO A 69 -22.38 4.04 0.87
CA PRO A 69 -22.46 2.99 1.87
C PRO A 69 -22.85 1.66 1.21
N VAL A 70 -22.17 0.59 1.59
CA VAL A 70 -22.57 -0.79 1.24
C VAL A 70 -23.45 -1.30 2.37
N ALA A 71 -24.77 -1.26 2.18
CA ALA A 71 -25.72 -1.68 3.21
C ALA A 71 -25.43 -3.13 3.67
N GLY A 72 -25.35 -3.32 4.98
CA GLY A 72 -24.98 -4.60 5.60
C GLY A 72 -23.48 -4.80 5.85
N VAL A 73 -22.60 -3.94 5.32
CA VAL A 73 -21.18 -3.90 5.67
C VAL A 73 -20.91 -2.68 6.56
N LYS A 74 -20.51 -2.91 7.81
CA LYS A 74 -20.37 -1.83 8.81
C LYS A 74 -19.02 -1.11 8.74
N SER A 75 -17.95 -1.85 8.50
CA SER A 75 -16.56 -1.37 8.53
C SER A 75 -15.64 -2.35 7.81
N ASN A 76 -14.37 -1.97 7.68
CA ASN A 76 -13.26 -2.86 7.31
C ASN A 76 -13.34 -3.46 5.90
N LEU A 77 -14.07 -2.83 4.97
CA LEU A 77 -14.00 -3.18 3.55
C LEU A 77 -12.64 -2.72 3.00
N SER A 78 -11.75 -3.65 2.65
CA SER A 78 -10.35 -3.32 2.30
C SER A 78 -10.05 -3.45 0.81
N GLY A 79 -10.45 -4.55 0.18
CA GLY A 79 -10.17 -4.83 -1.24
C GLY A 79 -11.44 -5.02 -2.07
N LEU A 80 -11.38 -4.70 -3.36
CA LEU A 80 -12.49 -4.85 -4.31
C LEU A 80 -11.96 -5.29 -5.68
N THR A 81 -12.67 -6.21 -6.33
CA THR A 81 -12.42 -6.63 -7.71
C THR A 81 -13.73 -6.88 -8.45
N TYR A 82 -13.67 -6.97 -9.78
CA TYR A 82 -14.81 -7.30 -10.64
C TYR A 82 -14.59 -8.67 -11.28
N SER A 83 -15.57 -9.56 -11.17
CA SER A 83 -15.63 -10.82 -11.90
C SER A 83 -16.46 -10.62 -13.16
N ALA A 84 -15.85 -10.80 -14.34
CA ALA A 84 -16.61 -10.76 -15.59
C ALA A 84 -17.50 -12.00 -15.80
N GLU A 85 -17.16 -13.12 -15.13
CA GLU A 85 -17.95 -14.36 -15.15
C GLU A 85 -19.29 -14.16 -14.44
N ASP A 86 -19.24 -13.67 -13.20
CA ASP A 86 -20.43 -13.46 -12.37
C ASP A 86 -21.13 -12.14 -12.66
N ARG A 87 -20.43 -11.20 -13.32
CA ARG A 87 -20.82 -9.80 -13.50
C ARG A 87 -21.13 -9.11 -12.16
N MET A 88 -20.33 -9.44 -11.16
CA MET A 88 -20.45 -8.94 -9.79
C MET A 88 -19.13 -8.36 -9.30
N LEU A 89 -19.23 -7.49 -8.30
CA LEU A 89 -18.09 -7.04 -7.52
C LEU A 89 -17.85 -8.00 -6.37
N PHE A 90 -16.60 -8.30 -6.09
CA PHE A 90 -16.17 -9.11 -4.95
C PHE A 90 -15.27 -8.27 -4.07
N ALA A 91 -15.49 -8.29 -2.77
CA ALA A 91 -14.72 -7.52 -1.81
C ALA A 91 -14.33 -8.35 -0.60
N VAL A 92 -13.23 -7.98 0.02
CA VAL A 92 -12.78 -8.56 1.29
C VAL A 92 -13.04 -7.60 2.44
N ILE A 93 -13.45 -8.16 3.57
CA ILE A 93 -13.55 -7.47 4.85
C ILE A 93 -12.43 -8.00 5.73
N ASN A 94 -11.60 -7.12 6.30
CA ASN A 94 -10.42 -7.56 7.05
C ASN A 94 -10.78 -8.18 8.41
N ASN A 95 -11.79 -7.64 9.09
CA ASN A 95 -12.13 -8.03 10.45
C ASN A 95 -13.65 -7.91 10.72
N PRO A 96 -14.36 -9.03 10.98
CA PRO A 96 -13.86 -10.40 10.81
C PRO A 96 -13.55 -10.71 9.33
N PRO A 97 -12.59 -11.61 9.02
CA PRO A 97 -12.26 -11.99 7.65
C PRO A 97 -13.46 -12.56 6.88
N GLU A 98 -13.98 -11.81 5.92
CA GLU A 98 -15.10 -12.23 5.07
C GLU A 98 -14.84 -11.91 3.59
N LEU A 99 -15.36 -12.75 2.69
CA LEU A 99 -15.60 -12.40 1.30
C LEU A 99 -17.06 -11.99 1.17
N VAL A 100 -17.31 -10.86 0.52
CA VAL A 100 -18.64 -10.41 0.13
C VAL A 100 -18.72 -10.25 -1.38
N TRP A 101 -19.90 -10.46 -1.95
CA TRP A 101 -20.16 -10.14 -3.34
C TRP A 101 -21.36 -9.21 -3.46
N LEU A 102 -21.22 -8.26 -4.38
CA LEU A 102 -22.11 -7.14 -4.58
C LEU A 102 -22.53 -7.07 -6.05
N THR A 103 -23.69 -6.49 -6.32
CA THR A 103 -24.01 -6.04 -7.68
C THR A 103 -23.04 -4.94 -8.11
N THR A 104 -23.00 -4.61 -9.40
CA THR A 104 -22.21 -3.49 -9.94
C THR A 104 -22.63 -2.13 -9.38
N GLU A 105 -23.84 -2.04 -8.85
CA GLU A 105 -24.37 -0.88 -8.16
C GLU A 105 -23.98 -0.88 -6.67
N GLY A 106 -23.24 -1.86 -6.18
CA GLY A 106 -22.78 -1.94 -4.79
C GLY A 106 -23.85 -2.42 -3.81
N GLN A 107 -24.86 -3.15 -4.26
CA GLN A 107 -25.83 -3.80 -3.37
C GLN A 107 -25.28 -5.15 -2.90
N LEU A 108 -25.31 -5.41 -1.59
CA LEU A 108 -24.84 -6.67 -1.02
C LEU A 108 -25.74 -7.84 -1.44
N VAL A 109 -25.15 -8.86 -2.07
CA VAL A 109 -25.85 -10.07 -2.51
C VAL A 109 -25.61 -11.22 -1.55
N GLY A 110 -24.37 -11.38 -1.07
CA GLY A 110 -24.04 -12.44 -0.12
C GLY A 110 -22.64 -12.29 0.47
N ARG A 111 -22.32 -13.21 1.39
CA ARG A 111 -21.06 -13.23 2.13
C ARG A 111 -20.69 -14.63 2.59
N MET A 112 -19.41 -14.85 2.86
CA MET A 112 -18.91 -16.03 3.56
C MET A 112 -17.61 -15.71 4.34
N PRO A 113 -17.31 -16.43 5.43
CA PRO A 113 -16.04 -16.26 6.15
C PRO A 113 -14.86 -16.73 5.29
N LEU A 114 -13.72 -16.05 5.40
CA LEU A 114 -12.46 -16.42 4.76
C LEU A 114 -11.65 -17.35 5.69
N GLN A 115 -12.00 -18.64 5.70
CA GLN A 115 -11.28 -19.60 6.53
C GLN A 115 -9.82 -19.78 6.05
N GLY A 116 -8.87 -19.66 6.98
CA GLY A 116 -7.44 -19.81 6.70
C GLY A 116 -6.73 -18.57 6.15
N ILE A 117 -7.44 -17.43 6.04
CA ILE A 117 -6.87 -16.12 5.65
C ILE A 117 -7.22 -15.13 6.76
N HIS A 118 -6.20 -14.58 7.43
CA HIS A 118 -6.42 -13.91 8.72
C HIS A 118 -6.64 -12.40 8.66
N ASP A 119 -6.08 -11.74 7.65
CA ASP A 119 -6.05 -10.28 7.57
C ASP A 119 -6.12 -9.83 6.10
N PRO A 120 -7.22 -10.14 5.40
CA PRO A 120 -7.32 -9.91 3.97
C PRO A 120 -7.46 -8.42 3.65
N GLU A 121 -6.45 -7.87 2.97
CA GLU A 121 -6.42 -6.46 2.59
C GLU A 121 -6.67 -6.23 1.10
N SER A 122 -6.49 -7.27 0.26
CA SER A 122 -6.67 -7.13 -1.18
C SER A 122 -7.23 -8.37 -1.85
N ILE A 123 -7.86 -8.16 -3.01
CA ILE A 123 -8.42 -9.22 -3.85
C ILE A 123 -8.30 -8.86 -5.32
N ALA A 124 -7.95 -9.85 -6.15
CA ALA A 124 -7.98 -9.75 -7.61
C ALA A 124 -8.65 -10.98 -8.23
N TRP A 125 -9.59 -10.77 -9.15
CA TRP A 125 -10.19 -11.85 -9.92
C TRP A 125 -9.16 -12.42 -10.90
N SER A 126 -9.03 -13.75 -10.95
CA SER A 126 -8.04 -14.44 -11.79
C SER A 126 -8.64 -15.27 -12.93
N GLY A 127 -9.96 -15.23 -13.10
CA GLY A 127 -10.70 -15.94 -14.15
C GLY A 127 -11.64 -17.00 -13.56
N GLY A 128 -12.79 -17.21 -14.23
CA GLY A 128 -13.83 -18.12 -13.76
C GLY A 128 -14.23 -17.79 -12.32
N ASN A 129 -14.14 -18.78 -11.43
CA ASN A 129 -14.44 -18.64 -10.01
C ASN A 129 -13.19 -18.56 -9.12
N GLN A 130 -12.06 -18.11 -9.66
CA GLN A 130 -10.80 -18.00 -8.94
C GLN A 130 -10.44 -16.56 -8.57
N PHE A 131 -9.84 -16.41 -7.39
CA PHE A 131 -9.42 -15.12 -6.85
C PHE A 131 -8.02 -15.23 -6.23
N GLN A 132 -7.28 -14.14 -6.28
CA GLN A 132 -6.03 -13.94 -5.56
C GLN A 132 -6.33 -13.03 -4.37
N ILE A 133 -6.24 -13.55 -3.14
CA ILE A 133 -6.53 -12.81 -1.92
C ILE A 133 -5.24 -12.58 -1.15
N GLY A 134 -4.87 -11.32 -0.95
CA GLY A 134 -3.68 -10.94 -0.20
C GLY A 134 -3.99 -10.72 1.28
N SER A 135 -3.14 -11.27 2.15
CA SER A 135 -3.24 -11.12 3.61
C SER A 135 -2.03 -10.37 4.16
N GLU A 136 -2.25 -9.24 4.85
CA GLU A 136 -1.17 -8.43 5.40
C GLU A 136 -0.40 -9.21 6.46
N LYS A 137 -1.13 -9.73 7.45
CA LYS A 137 -0.57 -10.49 8.57
C LYS A 137 0.20 -11.74 8.15
N ASP A 138 -0.27 -12.43 7.11
CA ASP A 138 0.38 -13.65 6.64
C ASP A 138 1.59 -13.36 5.72
N GLY A 139 1.67 -12.12 5.19
CA GLY A 139 2.67 -11.71 4.21
C GLY A 139 2.59 -12.57 2.94
N ALA A 140 1.38 -12.88 2.49
CA ALA A 140 1.15 -13.88 1.45
C ALA A 140 -0.08 -13.55 0.59
N VAL A 141 -0.09 -14.09 -0.63
CA VAL A 141 -1.26 -14.12 -1.50
C VAL A 141 -1.73 -15.55 -1.69
N TYR A 142 -3.02 -15.76 -1.50
CA TYR A 142 -3.71 -17.03 -1.64
C TYR A 142 -4.46 -17.07 -2.96
N LYS A 143 -4.20 -18.10 -3.77
CA LYS A 143 -5.07 -18.44 -4.89
C LYS A 143 -6.23 -19.27 -4.34
N THR A 144 -7.44 -18.78 -4.50
CA THR A 144 -8.66 -19.42 -4.01
C THR A 144 -9.59 -19.78 -5.15
N GLN A 145 -10.43 -20.79 -4.92
CA GLN A 145 -11.58 -21.12 -5.73
C GLN A 145 -12.85 -20.92 -4.89
N VAL A 146 -13.81 -20.19 -5.43
CA VAL A 146 -15.01 -19.76 -4.73
C VAL A 146 -16.24 -20.39 -5.38
N ASP A 147 -17.17 -20.88 -4.57
CA ASP A 147 -18.50 -21.30 -5.00
C ASP A 147 -19.53 -20.46 -4.22
N ILE A 148 -20.04 -19.42 -4.87
CA ILE A 148 -21.00 -18.50 -4.26
C ILE A 148 -22.37 -19.13 -4.02
N GLN A 149 -22.72 -20.21 -4.76
CA GLN A 149 -24.01 -20.89 -4.57
C GLN A 149 -23.97 -21.75 -3.30
N ARG A 150 -22.83 -22.38 -3.03
CA ARG A 150 -22.61 -23.17 -1.82
C ARG A 150 -22.08 -22.36 -0.64
N GLY A 151 -21.67 -21.11 -0.87
CA GLY A 151 -21.02 -20.28 0.15
C GLY A 151 -19.71 -20.91 0.64
N ALA A 152 -18.95 -21.50 -0.28
CA ALA A 152 -17.76 -22.27 0.02
C ALA A 152 -16.53 -21.70 -0.70
N MET A 153 -15.36 -21.90 -0.09
CA MET A 153 -14.08 -21.49 -0.64
C MET A 153 -13.03 -22.56 -0.37
N GLN A 154 -12.13 -22.75 -1.33
CA GLN A 154 -10.95 -23.59 -1.19
C GLN A 154 -9.70 -22.77 -1.52
N ILE A 155 -8.68 -22.89 -0.68
CA ILE A 155 -7.33 -22.40 -1.00
C ILE A 155 -6.68 -23.44 -1.92
N ILE A 156 -6.35 -23.04 -3.15
CA ILE A 156 -5.66 -23.87 -4.14
C ILE A 156 -4.14 -23.87 -3.88
N SER A 157 -3.59 -22.67 -3.65
CA SER A 157 -2.16 -22.48 -3.43
C SER A 157 -1.90 -21.15 -2.73
N MET A 158 -0.68 -20.96 -2.24
CA MET A 158 -0.25 -19.74 -1.56
C MET A 158 1.17 -19.37 -1.98
N VAL A 159 1.41 -18.08 -2.18
CA VAL A 159 2.72 -17.51 -2.42
C VAL A 159 3.08 -16.62 -1.23
N LYS A 160 4.12 -17.00 -0.48
CA LYS A 160 4.71 -16.18 0.57
C LYS A 160 5.57 -15.10 -0.09
N LEU A 161 5.42 -13.86 0.35
CA LEU A 161 6.17 -12.74 -0.16
C LEU A 161 7.26 -12.37 0.84
N GLU A 162 8.51 -12.57 0.46
CA GLU A 162 9.65 -12.21 1.32
C GLU A 162 9.66 -10.72 1.62
N GLY A 163 9.87 -10.35 2.89
CA GLY A 163 9.95 -8.95 3.30
C GLY A 163 8.60 -8.25 3.50
N TYR A 164 7.47 -8.97 3.37
CA TYR A 164 6.13 -8.47 3.73
C TYR A 164 5.72 -8.78 5.18
N ASP A 165 6.46 -9.63 5.88
CA ASP A 165 6.15 -10.20 7.20
C ASP A 165 6.68 -9.39 8.40
N LYS A 166 7.46 -8.32 8.17
CA LYS A 166 8.34 -7.73 9.21
C LYS A 166 7.94 -6.35 9.74
N ALA A 167 6.87 -5.74 9.28
CA ALA A 167 6.55 -4.37 9.67
C ALA A 167 5.06 -4.19 9.99
N LYS A 168 4.77 -3.77 11.22
CA LYS A 168 3.41 -3.32 11.61
C LYS A 168 2.98 -2.19 10.68
N ASN A 169 1.86 -2.36 9.97
CA ASN A 169 1.20 -1.37 9.11
C ASN A 169 2.10 -0.90 7.96
N LYS A 170 2.82 -1.84 7.35
CA LYS A 170 3.65 -1.65 6.15
C LYS A 170 3.70 -2.95 5.33
N GLY A 171 2.67 -3.78 5.47
CA GLY A 171 2.61 -5.09 4.84
C GLY A 171 1.99 -5.00 3.45
N LEU A 172 1.30 -6.07 3.07
CA LEU A 172 0.65 -6.17 1.78
C LEU A 172 -0.66 -5.37 1.79
N GLU A 173 -0.81 -4.45 0.83
CA GLU A 173 -2.00 -3.60 0.69
C GLU A 173 -2.76 -3.84 -0.61
N GLY A 174 -2.10 -4.46 -1.58
CA GLY A 174 -2.64 -4.55 -2.93
C GLY A 174 -2.18 -5.82 -3.61
N THR A 175 -3.08 -6.39 -4.40
CA THR A 175 -2.82 -7.54 -5.24
C THR A 175 -3.48 -7.30 -6.60
N ALA A 176 -2.77 -7.61 -7.68
CA ALA A 176 -3.33 -7.60 -9.03
C ALA A 176 -2.87 -8.85 -9.79
N TRP A 177 -3.72 -9.32 -10.69
CA TRP A 177 -3.47 -10.52 -11.49
C TRP A 177 -3.52 -10.19 -12.98
N ASP A 178 -2.45 -10.54 -13.69
CA ASP A 178 -2.38 -10.53 -15.14
C ASP A 178 -2.57 -11.95 -15.66
N ALA A 179 -3.80 -12.26 -16.07
CA ALA A 179 -4.17 -13.59 -16.56
C ALA A 179 -3.46 -13.97 -17.86
N LYS A 180 -3.08 -13.00 -18.70
CA LYS A 180 -2.46 -13.28 -20.00
C LYS A 180 -1.03 -13.79 -19.84
N ASN A 181 -0.29 -13.21 -18.90
CA ASN A 181 1.11 -13.54 -18.67
C ASN A 181 1.33 -14.38 -17.39
N GLU A 182 0.24 -14.76 -16.71
CA GLU A 182 0.24 -15.50 -15.44
C GLU A 182 1.09 -14.82 -14.36
N ARG A 183 0.94 -13.50 -14.22
CA ARG A 183 1.75 -12.69 -13.28
C ARG A 183 0.90 -12.19 -12.12
N LEU A 184 1.43 -12.43 -10.92
CA LEU A 184 0.96 -11.83 -9.69
C LEU A 184 1.77 -10.57 -9.39
N TYR A 185 1.07 -9.47 -9.16
CA TYR A 185 1.65 -8.23 -8.66
C TYR A 185 1.16 -8.02 -7.23
N ALA A 186 2.08 -7.74 -6.31
CA ALA A 186 1.78 -7.40 -4.93
C ALA A 186 2.32 -6.00 -4.62
N ALA A 187 1.52 -5.19 -3.93
CA ALA A 187 1.87 -3.85 -3.49
C ALA A 187 2.07 -3.84 -1.98
N LYS A 188 3.09 -3.11 -1.54
CA LYS A 188 3.47 -2.95 -0.14
C LYS A 188 3.27 -1.51 0.31
N GLU A 189 2.71 -1.29 1.49
CA GLU A 189 2.71 0.05 2.08
C GLU A 189 4.15 0.45 2.46
N ARG A 190 4.68 1.46 1.75
CA ARG A 190 5.99 2.09 1.99
C ARG A 190 7.17 1.11 1.83
N LYS A 191 8.36 1.66 1.56
CA LYS A 191 9.61 0.88 1.37
C LYS A 191 9.41 -0.29 0.38
N PRO A 192 9.11 0.02 -0.90
CA PRO A 192 8.91 -1.01 -1.91
C PRO A 192 10.12 -1.94 -1.97
N ILE A 193 9.87 -3.23 -2.19
CA ILE A 193 10.94 -4.21 -2.34
C ILE A 193 11.68 -3.91 -3.64
N MET A 194 13.00 -3.77 -3.53
CA MET A 194 13.87 -3.72 -4.70
C MET A 194 14.13 -5.16 -5.15
N ILE A 195 13.63 -5.49 -6.34
CA ILE A 195 13.91 -6.73 -7.09
C ILE A 195 14.89 -6.42 -8.22
#